data_AF-A0A166BV38-F1
#
_entry.id   AF-A0A166BV38-F1
#
_cell.length_a   1.000
_cell.length_b   1.000
_cell.length_c   1.000
_cell.angle_alpha   90.00
_cell.angle_beta   90.00
_cell.angle_gamma   90.00
#
_symmetry.space_group_name_H-M   'P 1'
#
loop_
_entity.id
_entity.type
_entity.pdbx_description
1 polymer ?
#
loop_
_entity_poly.entity_id
_entity_poly.type
_entity_poly.pdbx_seq_one_letter_code
_entity_poly.pdbx_strand_id
1 'polypeptide(L)'
;MPARPPGTREEPFIKREEAVILAEGLASKARLYEPLPADTDLSAAEDEAFQTQVNDIAAFPLSTRAVIYLAFSAKHLQALSTTLHVLNRSTQPLAHSSCVLLLSFLPAIDRGNPYLRNFLTSEAARGLGTLVARAWCDGLAPNKVHPLGPGSLSTFLIDALFWSPPAWGDDGAASIDAAERARMVEKLSALIAELPAEIPGGMKPGKGAPPPERFIWLDTKRLEGIMRGIEHVPGFITSTQEHLRMKAMDQDEMCAVCMEGEDDGKEVTRCSRCKHAVYCSAECQKNDWKAHKLRCFTPPPQ
;
A
#
# COMPACT_ATOMS: atom_id res chain seq x y z
N MET A 1 -3.71 -21.71 -13.13
CA MET A 1 -2.56 -20.94 -13.68
C MET A 1 -1.29 -21.71 -13.38
N PRO A 2 -0.36 -21.92 -14.33
CA PRO A 2 0.86 -22.64 -14.02
C PRO A 2 1.70 -21.83 -13.03
N ALA A 3 2.32 -22.54 -12.07
CA ALA A 3 3.17 -21.98 -11.04
C ALA A 3 4.17 -20.98 -11.64
N ARG A 4 4.19 -19.77 -11.08
CA ARG A 4 5.14 -18.72 -11.47
C ARG A 4 6.54 -19.31 -11.30
N PRO A 5 7.39 -19.33 -12.34
CA PRO A 5 8.75 -19.85 -12.19
C PRO A 5 9.47 -19.05 -11.10
N PRO A 6 10.34 -19.69 -10.29
CA PRO A 6 11.14 -18.98 -9.31
C PRO A 6 12.18 -18.15 -10.06
N GLY A 7 11.76 -16.96 -10.54
CA GLY A 7 12.71 -15.88 -10.75
C GLY A 7 13.38 -15.66 -9.40
N THR A 8 14.71 -15.66 -9.38
CA THR A 8 15.54 -15.39 -8.21
C THR A 8 15.13 -14.05 -7.61
N ARG A 9 14.12 -14.05 -6.74
CA ARG A 9 13.78 -12.90 -5.92
C ARG A 9 14.97 -12.76 -4.99
N GLU A 10 15.76 -11.73 -5.24
CA GLU A 10 16.89 -11.34 -4.41
C GLU A 10 16.43 -11.38 -2.94
N GLU A 11 17.03 -12.26 -2.12
CA GLU A 11 16.66 -12.34 -0.72
C GLU A 11 16.98 -10.98 -0.07
N PRO A 12 16.10 -10.45 0.81
CA PRO A 12 16.40 -9.25 1.57
C PRO A 12 17.67 -9.51 2.39
N PHE A 13 18.61 -8.57 2.38
CA PHE A 13 19.87 -8.73 3.10
C PHE A 13 19.76 -8.37 4.60
N ILE A 14 18.64 -7.76 5.03
CA ILE A 14 18.35 -7.47 6.44
C ILE A 14 17.46 -8.54 7.05
N LYS A 15 17.56 -8.69 8.37
CA LYS A 15 16.67 -9.58 9.13
C LYS A 15 15.31 -8.91 9.40
N ARG A 16 14.34 -9.74 9.79
CA ARG A 16 12.99 -9.29 10.17
C ARG A 16 13.04 -8.25 11.30
N GLU A 17 13.91 -8.48 12.30
CA GLU A 17 14.05 -7.62 13.48
C GLU A 17 14.60 -6.23 13.09
N GLU A 18 15.57 -6.19 12.17
CA GLU A 18 16.13 -4.94 11.64
C GLU A 18 15.08 -4.17 10.82
N ALA A 19 14.27 -4.87 10.03
CA ALA A 19 13.15 -4.26 9.30
C ALA A 19 12.12 -3.62 10.24
N VAL A 20 11.85 -4.25 11.38
CA VAL A 20 10.97 -3.70 12.43
C VAL A 20 11.56 -2.43 13.03
N ILE A 21 12.85 -2.42 13.37
CA ILE A 21 13.52 -1.24 13.92
C ILE A 21 13.46 -0.06 12.94
N LEU A 22 13.69 -0.32 11.64
CA LEU A 22 13.59 0.72 10.61
C LEU A 22 12.16 1.25 10.46
N ALA A 23 11.16 0.37 10.49
CA ALA A 23 9.75 0.76 10.44
C ALA A 23 9.32 1.58 11.68
N GLU A 24 9.77 1.19 12.88
CA GLU A 24 9.54 1.93 14.13
C GLU A 24 10.20 3.30 14.08
N GLY A 25 11.40 3.40 13.50
CA GLY A 25 12.08 4.68 13.26
C GLY A 25 11.28 5.63 12.35
N LEU A 26 10.67 5.11 11.27
CA LEU A 26 9.79 5.90 10.41
C LEU A 26 8.54 6.37 11.17
N ALA A 27 7.90 5.49 11.94
CA ALA A 27 6.71 5.81 12.72
C ALA A 27 6.97 6.87 13.79
N SER A 28 8.12 6.78 14.48
CA SER A 28 8.54 7.76 15.47
C SER A 28 8.79 9.14 14.85
N LYS A 29 9.55 9.21 13.74
CA LYS A 29 9.83 10.48 13.06
C LYS A 29 8.59 11.12 12.42
N ALA A 30 7.63 10.32 12.00
CA ALA A 30 6.32 10.80 11.56
C ALA A 30 5.36 11.15 12.72
N ARG A 31 5.84 11.12 13.97
CA ARG A 31 5.09 11.51 15.19
C ARG A 31 3.80 10.70 15.40
N LEU A 32 3.77 9.43 14.98
CA LEU A 32 2.56 8.60 15.02
C LEU A 32 2.11 8.21 16.44
N TYR A 33 3.04 8.21 17.40
CA TYR A 33 2.79 7.84 18.80
C TYR A 33 3.01 8.99 19.78
N GLU A 34 3.61 10.08 19.31
CA GLU A 34 3.85 11.30 20.08
C GLU A 34 3.32 12.49 19.28
N PRO A 35 1.98 12.67 19.21
CA PRO A 35 1.37 13.64 18.32
C PRO A 35 1.87 15.06 18.56
N LEU A 36 1.93 15.83 17.48
CA LEU A 36 2.28 17.25 17.55
C LEU A 36 1.18 18.03 18.32
N PRO A 37 1.55 19.10 19.03
CA PRO A 37 0.55 20.04 19.56
C PRO A 37 -0.32 20.61 18.44
N ALA A 38 -1.53 21.05 18.80
CA ALA A 38 -2.40 21.75 17.87
C ALA A 38 -1.66 22.93 17.22
N ASP A 39 -1.84 23.07 15.90
CA ASP A 39 -1.27 24.14 15.08
C ASP A 39 0.26 24.26 15.10
N THR A 40 0.94 23.19 15.49
CA THR A 40 2.40 23.08 15.44
C THR A 40 2.79 21.99 14.46
N ASP A 41 3.53 22.34 13.41
CA ASP A 41 4.06 21.38 12.45
C ASP A 41 5.39 20.75 12.91
N LEU A 42 5.89 19.79 12.15
CA LEU A 42 7.28 19.34 12.26
C LEU A 42 8.23 20.53 12.12
N SER A 43 9.26 20.58 12.96
CA SER A 43 10.38 21.48 12.73
C SER A 43 11.15 21.06 11.46
N ALA A 44 11.91 21.99 10.88
CA ALA A 44 12.76 21.69 9.72
C ALA A 44 13.73 20.53 9.98
N ALA A 45 14.27 20.43 11.20
CA ALA A 45 15.17 19.35 11.59
C ALA A 45 14.45 17.99 11.71
N GLU A 46 13.21 17.97 12.20
CA GLU A 46 12.40 16.75 12.27
C GLU A 46 12.02 16.26 10.87
N ASP A 47 11.60 17.16 9.98
CA ASP A 47 11.32 16.83 8.58
C ASP A 47 12.58 16.32 7.86
N GLU A 48 13.71 17.01 7.99
CA GLU A 48 14.99 16.57 7.40
C GLU A 48 15.39 15.17 7.89
N ALA A 49 15.24 14.89 9.19
CA ALA A 49 15.52 13.58 9.75
C ALA A 49 14.59 12.49 9.19
N PHE A 50 13.31 12.81 8.96
CA PHE A 50 12.35 11.91 8.34
C PHE A 50 12.72 11.63 6.87
N GLN A 51 12.95 12.70 6.08
CA GLN A 51 13.32 12.58 4.67
C GLN A 51 14.63 11.81 4.49
N THR A 52 15.62 12.03 5.36
CA THR A 52 16.89 11.30 5.34
C THR A 52 16.66 9.79 5.49
N GLN A 53 15.87 9.36 6.47
CA GLN A 53 15.58 7.95 6.66
C GLN A 53 14.80 7.34 5.48
N VAL A 54 13.85 8.08 4.90
CA VAL A 54 13.13 7.67 3.69
C VAL A 54 14.11 7.45 2.53
N ASN A 55 15.05 8.37 2.32
CA ASN A 55 16.04 8.29 1.26
C ASN A 55 17.04 7.14 1.49
N ASP A 56 17.47 6.91 2.73
CA ASP A 56 18.34 5.78 3.09
C ASP A 56 17.66 4.44 2.78
N ILE A 57 16.36 4.31 3.11
CA ILE A 57 15.58 3.12 2.76
C ILE A 57 15.42 3.02 1.25
N ALA A 58 15.17 4.13 0.55
CA ALA A 58 15.02 4.15 -0.90
C ALA A 58 16.25 3.64 -1.67
N ALA A 59 17.45 3.80 -1.09
CA ALA A 59 18.71 3.29 -1.62
C ALA A 59 18.85 1.76 -1.54
N PHE A 60 18.02 1.07 -0.74
CA PHE A 60 18.07 -0.38 -0.64
C PHE A 60 17.46 -1.10 -1.87
N PRO A 61 17.93 -2.32 -2.19
CA PRO A 61 17.23 -3.27 -3.05
C PRO A 61 15.72 -3.36 -2.78
N LEU A 62 14.94 -3.59 -3.84
CA LEU A 62 13.47 -3.70 -3.76
C LEU A 62 13.01 -4.74 -2.74
N SER A 63 13.70 -5.87 -2.64
CA SER A 63 13.36 -6.94 -1.70
C SER A 63 13.50 -6.48 -0.24
N THR A 64 14.59 -5.79 0.09
CA THR A 64 14.82 -5.22 1.42
C THR A 64 13.81 -4.12 1.76
N ARG A 65 13.57 -3.17 0.84
CA ARG A 65 12.56 -2.12 1.01
C ARG A 65 11.18 -2.70 1.29
N ALA A 66 10.78 -3.69 0.51
CA ALA A 66 9.48 -4.33 0.65
C ALA A 66 9.28 -4.95 2.05
N VAL A 67 10.33 -5.51 2.67
CA VAL A 67 10.23 -6.07 4.02
C VAL A 67 10.08 -4.97 5.08
N ILE A 68 10.77 -3.84 4.95
CA ILE A 68 10.66 -2.70 5.88
C ILE A 68 9.24 -2.12 5.84
N TYR A 69 8.73 -1.80 4.66
CA TYR A 69 7.38 -1.22 4.54
C TYR A 69 6.27 -2.24 4.81
N LEU A 70 6.53 -3.54 4.67
CA LEU A 70 5.62 -4.58 5.14
C LEU A 70 5.61 -4.68 6.67
N ALA A 71 6.77 -4.55 7.33
CA ALA A 71 6.84 -4.44 8.79
C ALA A 71 6.07 -3.22 9.28
N PHE A 72 6.20 -2.09 8.58
CA PHE A 72 5.43 -0.88 8.84
C PHE A 72 3.91 -1.14 8.68
N SER A 73 3.50 -1.76 7.59
CA SER A 73 2.09 -2.13 7.34
C SER A 73 1.53 -2.99 8.47
N ALA A 74 2.32 -3.94 8.98
CA ALA A 74 1.90 -4.84 10.04
C ALA A 74 1.76 -4.19 11.42
N LYS A 75 2.39 -3.03 11.66
CA LYS A 75 2.53 -2.45 13.00
C LYS A 75 1.93 -1.05 13.18
N HIS A 76 1.92 -0.24 12.13
CA HIS A 76 1.75 1.21 12.26
C HIS A 76 0.59 1.81 11.46
N LEU A 77 -0.16 1.02 10.67
CA LEU A 77 -1.26 1.54 9.83
C LEU A 77 -2.36 2.24 10.64
N GLN A 78 -2.76 1.67 11.77
CA GLN A 78 -3.78 2.28 12.62
C GLN A 78 -3.30 3.61 13.20
N ALA A 79 -2.09 3.66 13.76
CA ALA A 79 -1.52 4.90 14.29
C ALA A 79 -1.35 5.98 13.20
N LEU A 80 -0.94 5.57 11.99
CA LEU A 80 -0.83 6.44 10.83
C LEU A 80 -2.19 7.03 10.44
N SER A 81 -3.22 6.18 10.38
CA SER A 81 -4.59 6.62 10.08
C SER A 81 -5.12 7.57 11.15
N THR A 82 -5.00 7.22 12.44
CA THR A 82 -5.40 8.08 13.55
C THR A 82 -4.69 9.44 13.48
N THR A 83 -3.40 9.46 13.16
CA THR A 83 -2.62 10.69 13.01
C THR A 83 -3.15 11.55 11.86
N LEU A 84 -3.38 10.97 10.68
CA LEU A 84 -3.93 11.69 9.52
C LEU A 84 -5.32 12.29 9.79
N HIS A 85 -6.14 11.66 10.63
CA HIS A 85 -7.46 12.18 11.00
C HIS A 85 -7.41 13.43 11.89
N VAL A 86 -6.34 13.59 12.68
CA VAL A 86 -6.22 14.71 13.63
C VAL A 86 -5.35 15.85 13.12
N LEU A 87 -4.48 15.59 12.15
CA LEU A 87 -3.61 16.61 11.57
C LEU A 87 -4.41 17.68 10.82
N ASN A 88 -4.04 18.95 11.04
CA ASN A 88 -4.59 20.07 10.28
C ASN A 88 -3.72 20.37 9.06
N ARG A 89 -4.29 20.31 7.85
CA ARG A 89 -3.55 20.50 6.59
C ARG A 89 -2.97 21.90 6.41
N SER A 90 -3.57 22.91 7.03
CA SER A 90 -3.14 24.31 6.91
C SER A 90 -2.03 24.66 7.88
N THR A 91 -2.05 24.08 9.08
CA THR A 91 -1.08 24.38 10.14
C THR A 91 -0.02 23.30 10.34
N GLN A 92 -0.23 22.10 9.80
CA GLN A 92 0.70 20.95 9.89
C GLN A 92 0.99 20.28 8.54
N PRO A 93 1.33 21.03 7.47
CA PRO A 93 1.53 20.49 6.12
C PRO A 93 2.70 19.49 6.01
N LEU A 94 3.80 19.65 6.75
CA LEU A 94 4.95 18.74 6.71
C LEU A 94 4.61 17.40 7.36
N ALA A 95 3.99 17.42 8.54
CA ALA A 95 3.50 16.21 9.20
C ALA A 95 2.51 15.45 8.30
N HIS A 96 1.59 16.18 7.66
CA HIS A 96 0.61 15.59 6.77
C HIS A 96 1.25 15.00 5.51
N SER A 97 2.22 15.70 4.91
CA SER A 97 3.01 15.20 3.77
C SER A 97 3.74 13.90 4.11
N SER A 98 4.45 13.87 5.25
CA SER A 98 5.19 12.70 5.73
C SER A 98 4.30 11.48 5.93
N CYS A 99 3.10 11.66 6.51
CA CYS A 99 2.15 10.58 6.68
C CYS A 99 1.62 10.03 5.34
N VAL A 100 1.27 10.91 4.39
CA VAL A 100 0.81 10.47 3.05
C VAL A 100 1.95 9.79 2.28
N LEU A 101 3.19 10.27 2.43
CA LEU A 101 4.35 9.69 1.79
C LEU A 101 4.59 8.24 2.26
N LEU A 102 4.43 7.96 3.55
CA LEU A 102 4.53 6.59 4.09
C LEU A 102 3.52 5.64 3.44
N LEU A 103 2.27 6.08 3.22
CA LEU A 103 1.24 5.28 2.54
C LEU A 103 1.65 4.95 1.10
N SER A 104 2.31 5.88 0.41
CA SER A 104 2.77 5.67 -0.97
C SER A 104 3.86 4.61 -1.10
N PHE A 105 4.64 4.35 -0.04
CA PHE A 105 5.72 3.35 -0.07
C PHE A 105 5.29 1.95 0.33
N LEU A 106 4.06 1.79 0.82
CA LEU A 106 3.58 0.48 1.21
C LEU A 106 3.54 -0.46 0.01
N PRO A 107 3.94 -1.73 0.16
CA PRO A 107 3.74 -2.70 -0.90
C PRO A 107 2.23 -2.81 -1.19
N ALA A 108 1.86 -2.76 -2.46
CA ALA A 108 0.48 -2.92 -2.88
C ALA A 108 -0.10 -4.27 -2.43
N ILE A 109 -1.42 -4.34 -2.30
CA ILE A 109 -2.10 -5.58 -1.92
C ILE A 109 -1.85 -6.68 -2.95
N ASP A 110 -1.92 -6.38 -4.24
CA ASP A 110 -1.62 -7.32 -5.34
C ASP A 110 -0.14 -7.76 -5.40
N ARG A 111 0.74 -7.04 -4.70
CA ARG A 111 2.15 -7.38 -4.48
C ARG A 111 2.40 -8.12 -3.16
N GLY A 112 1.33 -8.56 -2.50
CA GLY A 112 1.36 -9.44 -1.32
C GLY A 112 1.53 -8.67 -0.02
N ASN A 113 0.70 -7.66 0.22
CA ASN A 113 0.58 -6.96 1.49
C ASN A 113 -0.77 -7.28 2.17
N PRO A 114 -0.86 -8.41 2.90
CA PRO A 114 -2.11 -8.80 3.55
C PRO A 114 -2.47 -7.88 4.73
N TYR A 115 -1.49 -7.21 5.35
CA TYR A 115 -1.75 -6.28 6.46
C TYR A 115 -2.49 -5.04 5.97
N LEU A 116 -2.09 -4.48 4.83
CA LEU A 116 -2.80 -3.36 4.21
C LEU A 116 -4.22 -3.76 3.78
N ARG A 117 -4.38 -4.95 3.19
CA ARG A 117 -5.70 -5.50 2.80
C ARG A 117 -6.65 -5.53 3.99
N ASN A 118 -6.25 -6.18 5.08
CA ASN A 118 -7.07 -6.32 6.27
C ASN A 118 -7.34 -4.98 6.96
N PHE A 119 -6.35 -4.09 6.96
CA PHE A 119 -6.51 -2.75 7.50
C PHE A 119 -7.55 -1.93 6.71
N LEU A 120 -7.45 -1.90 5.38
CA LEU A 120 -8.38 -1.14 4.52
C LEU A 120 -9.83 -1.63 4.60
N THR A 121 -10.05 -2.88 5.02
CA THR A 121 -11.38 -3.44 5.28
C THR A 121 -11.89 -3.19 6.71
N SER A 122 -11.08 -2.59 7.59
CA SER A 122 -11.42 -2.35 9.00
C SER A 122 -11.85 -0.91 9.26
N GLU A 123 -12.72 -0.67 10.25
CA GLU A 123 -13.17 0.69 10.60
C GLU A 123 -12.02 1.67 10.92
N ALA A 124 -10.85 1.18 11.33
CA ALA A 124 -9.67 2.02 11.55
C ALA A 124 -9.14 2.72 10.27
N ALA A 125 -9.52 2.24 9.09
CA ALA A 125 -9.20 2.85 7.80
C ALA A 125 -10.30 3.78 7.26
N ARG A 126 -11.44 3.91 7.96
CA ARG A 126 -12.55 4.73 7.51
C ARG A 126 -12.11 6.16 7.25
N GLY A 127 -12.51 6.72 6.11
CA GLY A 127 -12.15 8.10 5.72
C GLY A 127 -10.71 8.29 5.24
N LEU A 128 -9.82 7.30 5.40
CA LEU A 128 -8.40 7.44 5.05
C LEU A 128 -8.20 7.75 3.56
N GLY A 129 -8.95 7.09 2.68
CA GLY A 129 -8.89 7.34 1.23
C GLY A 129 -9.22 8.79 0.88
N THR A 130 -10.29 9.34 1.47
CA THR A 130 -10.70 10.74 1.32
C THR A 130 -9.60 11.70 1.80
N LEU A 131 -9.02 11.47 2.99
CA LEU A 131 -7.96 12.32 3.53
C LEU A 131 -6.73 12.36 2.62
N VAL A 132 -6.32 11.21 2.12
CA VAL A 132 -5.16 11.08 1.23
C VAL A 132 -5.43 11.71 -0.13
N ALA A 133 -6.60 11.49 -0.72
CA ALA A 133 -7.03 12.12 -1.96
C ALA A 133 -7.03 13.65 -1.84
N ARG A 134 -7.59 14.17 -0.74
CA ARG A 134 -7.67 15.60 -0.47
C ARG A 134 -6.28 16.23 -0.33
N ALA A 135 -5.41 15.60 0.46
CA ALA A 135 -4.04 16.07 0.66
C ALA A 135 -3.20 16.02 -0.62
N TRP A 136 -3.39 14.97 -1.43
CA TRP A 136 -2.80 14.92 -2.76
C TRP A 136 -3.26 16.09 -3.59
N CYS A 137 -4.56 16.33 -3.69
CA CYS A 137 -5.13 17.42 -4.47
C CYS A 137 -4.64 18.79 -4.01
N ASP A 138 -4.48 18.99 -2.69
CA ASP A 138 -3.92 20.20 -2.07
C ASP A 138 -2.41 20.38 -2.33
N GLY A 139 -1.73 19.41 -2.93
CA GLY A 139 -0.29 19.48 -3.22
C GLY A 139 0.60 19.15 -2.04
N LEU A 140 0.06 18.48 -1.02
CA LEU A 140 0.81 18.09 0.17
C LEU A 140 1.60 16.78 -0.01
N ALA A 141 1.35 15.98 -1.06
CA ALA A 141 2.12 14.76 -1.33
C ALA A 141 1.83 14.16 -2.72
N PRO A 142 2.76 13.39 -3.32
CA PRO A 142 4.21 13.56 -3.21
C PRO A 142 4.63 14.76 -4.06
N ASN A 143 5.40 15.67 -3.47
CA ASN A 143 6.05 16.75 -4.24
C ASN A 143 7.12 16.16 -5.17
N LYS A 144 7.33 16.81 -6.33
CA LYS A 144 8.13 16.35 -7.48
C LYS A 144 9.59 15.91 -7.17
N VAL A 145 10.07 16.10 -5.94
CA VAL A 145 11.46 15.86 -5.52
C VAL A 145 11.71 14.43 -5.05
N HIS A 146 10.66 13.63 -4.75
CA HIS A 146 10.87 12.25 -4.32
C HIS A 146 11.07 11.29 -5.52
N PRO A 147 12.12 10.44 -5.53
CA PRO A 147 12.49 9.58 -6.66
C PRO A 147 11.42 8.55 -7.11
N LEU A 148 10.39 8.35 -6.32
CA LEU A 148 9.27 7.44 -6.65
C LEU A 148 8.09 8.14 -7.35
N GLY A 149 8.08 9.48 -7.40
CA GLY A 149 7.07 10.27 -8.10
C GLY A 149 5.62 10.02 -7.65
N PRO A 150 4.62 10.53 -8.39
CA PRO A 150 3.19 10.39 -8.04
C PRO A 150 2.63 8.96 -8.19
N GLY A 151 3.29 8.06 -8.94
CA GLY A 151 2.79 6.71 -9.21
C GLY A 151 2.58 5.84 -7.98
N SER A 152 3.47 5.96 -7.01
CA SER A 152 3.38 5.27 -5.73
C SER A 152 2.12 5.64 -4.94
N LEU A 153 1.67 6.90 -5.03
CA LEU A 153 0.42 7.32 -4.38
C LEU A 153 -0.81 6.81 -5.12
N SER A 154 -0.77 6.80 -6.46
CA SER A 154 -1.84 6.21 -7.27
C SER A 154 -2.10 4.75 -6.89
N THR A 155 -1.05 3.97 -6.65
CA THR A 155 -1.18 2.58 -6.17
C THR A 155 -1.99 2.50 -4.87
N PHE A 156 -1.65 3.32 -3.86
CA PHE A 156 -2.37 3.31 -2.59
C PHE A 156 -3.84 3.72 -2.76
N LEU A 157 -4.12 4.76 -3.55
CA LEU A 157 -5.50 5.20 -3.80
C LEU A 157 -6.33 4.13 -4.51
N ILE A 158 -5.72 3.37 -5.42
CA ILE A 158 -6.35 2.20 -6.05
C ILE A 158 -6.68 1.13 -5.01
N ASP A 159 -5.74 0.80 -4.14
CA ASP A 159 -5.97 -0.16 -3.06
C ASP A 159 -7.09 0.31 -2.12
N ALA A 160 -7.13 1.59 -1.75
CA ALA A 160 -8.18 2.18 -0.92
C ALA A 160 -9.58 2.08 -1.57
N LEU A 161 -9.68 2.34 -2.89
CA LEU A 161 -10.94 2.21 -3.64
C LEU A 161 -11.42 0.76 -3.73
N PHE A 162 -10.49 -0.17 -3.93
CA PHE A 162 -10.80 -1.58 -4.16
C PHE A 162 -10.96 -2.41 -2.89
N TRP A 163 -10.49 -1.95 -1.73
CA TRP A 163 -10.56 -2.75 -0.51
C TRP A 163 -11.37 -2.11 0.61
N SER A 164 -11.62 -0.80 0.58
CA SER A 164 -12.47 -0.15 1.58
C SER A 164 -13.95 -0.15 1.17
N PRO A 165 -14.89 -0.30 2.12
CA PRO A 165 -16.32 -0.25 1.84
C PRO A 165 -16.77 0.99 1.06
N PRO A 166 -17.53 0.83 -0.06
CA PRO A 166 -18.03 1.97 -0.83
C PRO A 166 -18.95 2.89 -0.01
N ALA A 167 -19.69 2.33 0.95
CA ALA A 167 -20.56 3.05 1.87
C ALA A 167 -19.83 4.04 2.80
N TRP A 168 -18.50 4.07 2.80
CA TRP A 168 -17.74 5.08 3.53
C TRP A 168 -17.61 6.41 2.80
N GLY A 169 -17.77 6.44 1.47
CA GLY A 169 -17.90 7.70 0.74
C GLY A 169 -19.32 8.26 0.87
N ASP A 170 -19.41 9.58 0.76
CA ASP A 170 -20.65 10.37 0.91
C ASP A 170 -21.80 9.97 -0.03
N ASP A 171 -21.48 9.49 -1.23
CA ASP A 171 -22.45 9.05 -2.24
C ASP A 171 -22.58 7.52 -2.39
N GLY A 172 -21.82 6.75 -1.60
CA GLY A 172 -21.83 5.29 -1.64
C GLY A 172 -21.27 4.64 -2.91
N ALA A 173 -20.78 5.41 -3.89
CA ALA A 173 -20.26 4.87 -5.15
C ALA A 173 -18.84 4.31 -5.01
N ALA A 174 -18.07 4.85 -4.07
CA ALA A 174 -16.72 4.44 -3.71
C ALA A 174 -16.37 4.91 -2.30
N SER A 175 -15.28 4.38 -1.73
CA SER A 175 -14.83 4.71 -0.36
C SER A 175 -14.25 6.13 -0.18
N ILE A 176 -14.05 6.87 -1.27
CA ILE A 176 -13.52 8.24 -1.30
C ILE A 176 -14.65 9.19 -1.67
N ASP A 177 -14.82 10.29 -0.95
CA ASP A 177 -15.92 11.26 -1.15
C ASP A 177 -15.97 11.80 -2.60
N ALA A 178 -17.18 11.99 -3.12
CA ALA A 178 -17.44 12.39 -4.51
C ALA A 178 -16.71 13.69 -4.89
N ALA A 179 -16.72 14.68 -3.98
CA ALA A 179 -16.01 15.95 -4.20
C ALA A 179 -14.50 15.76 -4.37
N GLU A 180 -13.87 14.87 -3.58
CA GLU A 180 -12.43 14.59 -3.72
C GLU A 180 -12.13 13.77 -4.96
N ARG A 181 -13.01 12.83 -5.34
CA ARG A 181 -12.86 12.09 -6.61
C ARG A 181 -12.90 13.03 -7.81
N ALA A 182 -13.77 14.04 -7.82
CA ALA A 182 -13.80 15.05 -8.88
C ALA A 182 -12.48 15.84 -8.97
N ARG A 183 -11.96 16.28 -7.83
CA ARG A 183 -10.64 16.96 -7.76
C ARG A 183 -9.49 16.05 -8.24
N MET A 184 -9.55 14.77 -7.90
CA MET A 184 -8.59 13.78 -8.39
C MET A 184 -8.64 13.66 -9.92
N VAL A 185 -9.83 13.66 -10.54
CA VAL A 185 -9.97 13.59 -12.01
C VAL A 185 -9.30 14.79 -12.69
N GLU A 186 -9.51 16.00 -12.17
CA GLU A 186 -8.86 17.22 -12.68
C GLU A 186 -7.33 17.11 -12.55
N LYS A 187 -6.84 16.71 -11.37
CA LYS A 187 -5.40 16.56 -11.11
C LYS A 187 -4.76 15.48 -11.98
N LEU A 188 -5.43 14.33 -12.15
CA LEU A 188 -5.00 13.24 -13.02
C LEU A 188 -4.91 13.69 -14.47
N SER A 189 -5.89 14.45 -14.94
CA SER A 189 -5.89 14.98 -16.32
C SER A 189 -4.67 15.85 -16.58
N ALA A 190 -4.32 16.73 -15.63
CA ALA A 190 -3.11 17.55 -15.72
C ALA A 190 -1.83 16.69 -15.71
N LEU A 191 -1.73 15.69 -14.82
CA LEU A 191 -0.56 14.79 -14.77
C LEU A 191 -0.41 13.96 -16.05
N ILE A 192 -1.52 13.50 -16.61
CA ILE A 192 -1.56 12.70 -17.84
C ILE A 192 -1.13 13.50 -19.06
N ALA A 193 -1.48 14.79 -19.13
CA ALA A 193 -1.04 15.67 -20.20
C ALA A 193 0.49 15.80 -20.28
N GLU A 194 1.18 15.61 -19.14
CA GLU A 194 2.64 15.64 -19.03
C GLU A 194 3.29 14.26 -19.22
N LEU A 195 2.51 13.18 -19.30
CA LEU A 195 3.06 11.83 -19.49
C LEU A 195 3.51 11.62 -20.95
N PRO A 196 4.56 10.81 -21.18
CA PRO A 196 4.92 10.36 -22.52
C PRO A 196 3.73 9.67 -23.23
N ALA A 197 3.61 9.90 -24.54
CA ALA A 197 2.55 9.31 -25.36
C ALA A 197 2.58 7.78 -25.36
N GLU A 198 3.78 7.20 -25.30
CA GLU A 198 4.00 5.75 -25.21
C GLU A 198 4.47 5.35 -23.81
N ILE A 199 4.15 4.12 -23.41
CA ILE A 199 4.56 3.57 -22.13
C ILE A 199 6.09 3.47 -22.06
N PRO A 200 6.76 4.10 -21.08
CA PRO A 200 8.21 4.02 -20.95
C PRO A 200 8.70 2.58 -20.76
N GLY A 201 9.72 2.20 -21.55
CA GLY A 201 10.35 0.88 -21.49
C GLY A 201 9.47 -0.29 -21.94
N GLY A 202 10.09 -1.39 -22.38
CA GLY A 202 9.39 -2.62 -22.77
C GLY A 202 9.61 -3.74 -21.76
N MET A 203 8.60 -4.58 -21.53
CA MET A 203 8.74 -5.81 -20.75
C MET A 203 9.37 -6.90 -21.64
N LYS A 204 10.65 -6.73 -22.01
CA LYS A 204 11.37 -7.71 -22.83
C LYS A 204 12.11 -8.71 -21.93
N PRO A 205 11.93 -10.03 -22.12
CA PRO A 205 12.70 -11.04 -21.40
C PRO A 205 14.20 -10.75 -21.50
N GLY A 206 14.90 -10.78 -20.36
CA GLY A 206 16.36 -10.60 -20.29
C GLY A 206 16.87 -9.16 -20.35
N LYS A 207 16.01 -8.12 -20.45
CA LYS A 207 16.44 -6.71 -20.56
C LYS A 207 16.35 -5.89 -19.26
N GLY A 208 16.70 -6.49 -18.13
CA GLY A 208 16.73 -5.82 -16.83
C GLY A 208 15.34 -5.41 -16.31
N ALA A 209 15.29 -4.78 -15.14
CA ALA A 209 14.05 -4.26 -14.58
C ALA A 209 13.56 -3.05 -15.42
N PRO A 210 12.24 -2.90 -15.63
CA PRO A 210 11.71 -1.72 -16.31
C PRO A 210 12.02 -0.44 -15.53
N PRO A 211 12.11 0.70 -16.23
CA PRO A 211 12.43 1.98 -15.60
C PRO A 211 11.29 2.45 -14.67
N PRO A 212 11.57 3.17 -13.57
CA PRO A 212 10.56 3.63 -12.60
C PRO A 212 9.39 4.40 -13.22
N GLU A 213 9.66 5.20 -14.25
CA GLU A 213 8.69 6.03 -14.98
C GLU A 213 7.59 5.18 -15.62
N ARG A 214 7.88 3.91 -15.95
CA ARG A 214 6.87 2.96 -16.44
C ARG A 214 5.76 2.75 -15.43
N PHE A 215 6.11 2.58 -14.16
CA PHE A 215 5.14 2.32 -13.10
C PHE A 215 4.32 3.57 -12.81
N ILE A 216 4.96 4.73 -12.79
CA ILE A 216 4.26 6.02 -12.68
C ILE A 216 3.23 6.18 -13.80
N TRP A 217 3.62 5.89 -15.05
CA TRP A 217 2.72 5.93 -16.19
C TRP A 217 1.53 4.98 -16.01
N LEU A 218 1.81 3.71 -15.68
CA LEU A 218 0.79 2.66 -15.56
C LEU A 218 -0.19 2.94 -14.43
N ASP A 219 0.29 3.31 -13.24
CA ASP A 219 -0.55 3.50 -12.07
C ASP A 219 -1.38 4.78 -12.18
N THR A 220 -0.83 5.84 -12.78
CA THR A 220 -1.58 7.08 -13.08
C THR A 220 -2.72 6.80 -14.05
N LYS A 221 -2.43 6.09 -15.16
CA LYS A 221 -3.46 5.72 -16.15
C LYS A 221 -4.48 4.73 -15.61
N ARG A 222 -4.06 3.79 -14.76
CA ARG A 222 -4.95 2.85 -14.09
C ARG A 222 -5.93 3.59 -13.16
N LEU A 223 -5.43 4.54 -12.36
CA LEU A 223 -6.27 5.34 -11.47
C LEU A 223 -7.26 6.20 -12.27
N GLU A 224 -6.84 6.81 -13.38
CA GLU A 224 -7.75 7.52 -14.31
C GLU A 224 -8.88 6.61 -14.81
N GLY A 225 -8.54 5.40 -15.29
CA GLY A 225 -9.53 4.43 -15.75
C GLY A 225 -10.53 4.02 -14.66
N ILE A 226 -10.07 3.87 -13.42
CA ILE A 226 -10.91 3.59 -12.25
C ILE A 226 -11.85 4.76 -11.96
N MET A 227 -11.36 6.00 -11.98
CA MET A 227 -12.21 7.18 -11.78
C MET A 227 -13.32 7.25 -12.83
N ARG A 228 -12.98 7.05 -14.11
CA ARG A 228 -13.96 6.99 -15.20
C ARG A 228 -14.97 5.86 -14.99
N GLY A 229 -14.52 4.71 -14.52
CA GLY A 229 -15.38 3.58 -14.18
C GLY A 229 -16.41 3.92 -13.10
N ILE A 230 -15.96 4.58 -12.01
CA ILE A 230 -16.86 5.05 -10.94
C ILE A 230 -17.93 6.01 -11.47
N GLU A 231 -17.52 6.95 -12.33
CA GLU A 231 -18.41 7.98 -12.87
C GLU A 231 -19.45 7.42 -13.87
N HIS A 232 -19.05 6.49 -14.73
CA HIS A 232 -19.87 6.07 -15.88
C HIS A 232 -20.54 4.71 -15.72
N VAL A 233 -20.12 3.90 -14.75
CA VAL A 233 -20.61 2.52 -14.57
C VAL A 233 -21.13 2.36 -13.13
N PRO A 234 -22.45 2.43 -12.92
CA PRO A 234 -23.05 2.18 -11.61
C PRO A 234 -22.62 0.82 -11.05
N GLY A 235 -22.21 0.81 -9.78
CA GLY A 235 -21.74 -0.41 -9.11
C GLY A 235 -20.35 -0.90 -9.56
N PHE A 236 -19.59 -0.12 -10.33
CA PHE A 236 -18.24 -0.49 -10.79
C PHE A 236 -17.32 -0.97 -9.65
N ILE A 237 -17.28 -0.21 -8.55
CA ILE A 237 -16.46 -0.59 -7.39
C ILE A 237 -17.01 -1.85 -6.73
N THR A 238 -18.31 -1.92 -6.46
CA THR A 238 -18.93 -3.09 -5.82
C THR A 238 -18.65 -4.37 -6.61
N SER A 239 -18.87 -4.36 -7.93
CA SER A 239 -18.59 -5.51 -8.80
C SER A 239 -17.09 -5.87 -8.82
N THR A 240 -16.21 -4.86 -8.84
CA THR A 240 -14.77 -5.09 -8.76
C THR A 240 -14.38 -5.70 -7.42
N GLN A 241 -14.96 -5.24 -6.31
CA GLN A 241 -14.73 -5.77 -4.97
C GLN A 241 -15.19 -7.22 -4.85
N GLU A 242 -16.35 -7.58 -5.40
CA GLU A 242 -16.83 -8.97 -5.44
C GLU A 242 -15.83 -9.87 -6.15
N HIS A 243 -15.35 -9.47 -7.33
CA HIS A 243 -14.33 -10.21 -8.08
C HIS A 243 -13.01 -10.37 -7.32
N LEU A 244 -12.54 -9.30 -6.68
CA LEU A 244 -11.30 -9.33 -5.89
C LEU A 244 -11.45 -10.17 -4.62
N ARG A 245 -12.62 -10.13 -3.97
CA ARG A 245 -12.94 -10.96 -2.80
C ARG A 245 -12.97 -12.44 -3.16
N MET A 246 -13.61 -12.82 -4.27
CA MET A 246 -13.57 -14.21 -4.75
C MET A 246 -12.13 -14.68 -4.95
N LYS A 247 -11.30 -13.90 -5.66
CA LYS A 247 -9.88 -14.23 -5.83
C LYS A 247 -9.07 -14.27 -4.53
N ALA A 248 -9.45 -13.47 -3.54
CA ALA A 248 -8.78 -13.43 -2.24
C ALA A 248 -9.22 -14.57 -1.33
N MET A 249 -10.48 -14.97 -1.36
CA MET A 249 -10.99 -16.17 -0.69
C MET A 249 -10.23 -17.40 -1.19
N ASP A 250 -10.12 -17.57 -2.50
CA ASP A 250 -9.30 -18.64 -3.09
C ASP A 250 -7.89 -18.66 -2.49
N GLN A 251 -7.24 -17.50 -2.35
CA GLN A 251 -5.89 -17.40 -1.78
C GLN A 251 -5.82 -17.64 -0.27
N ASP A 252 -6.87 -17.31 0.47
CA ASP A 252 -6.97 -17.45 1.92
C ASP A 252 -7.40 -18.89 2.34
N GLU A 253 -7.84 -19.71 1.38
CA GLU A 253 -8.30 -21.09 1.57
C GLU A 253 -7.35 -22.12 0.93
N MET A 254 -6.42 -21.69 0.07
CA MET A 254 -5.41 -22.55 -0.53
C MET A 254 -4.09 -22.55 0.24
N CYS A 255 -3.46 -23.73 0.32
CA CYS A 255 -2.11 -23.86 0.84
C CYS A 255 -1.10 -23.07 -0.01
N ALA A 256 -0.30 -22.22 0.63
CA ALA A 256 0.71 -21.39 -0.04
C ALA A 256 1.85 -22.18 -0.74
N VAL A 257 1.91 -23.50 -0.55
CA VAL A 257 2.96 -24.38 -1.11
C VAL A 257 2.42 -25.29 -2.19
N CYS A 258 1.42 -26.13 -1.87
CA CYS A 258 0.88 -27.10 -2.82
C CYS A 258 -0.35 -26.59 -3.60
N MET A 259 -0.89 -25.43 -3.22
CA MET A 259 -2.09 -24.82 -3.81
C MET A 259 -3.38 -25.66 -3.66
N GLU A 260 -3.36 -26.68 -2.80
CA GLU A 260 -4.57 -27.43 -2.44
C GLU A 260 -5.27 -26.73 -1.26
N GLY A 261 -6.60 -26.70 -1.28
CA GLY A 261 -7.44 -26.08 -0.25
C GLY A 261 -8.54 -26.99 0.28
N GLU A 262 -9.53 -26.39 0.93
CA GLU A 262 -10.69 -27.11 1.48
C GLU A 262 -11.49 -27.84 0.39
N ASP A 263 -11.62 -27.23 -0.80
CA ASP A 263 -12.27 -27.83 -1.97
C ASP A 263 -11.57 -29.10 -2.48
N ASP A 264 -10.28 -29.26 -2.19
CA ASP A 264 -9.51 -30.48 -2.49
C ASP A 264 -9.59 -31.52 -1.35
N GLY A 265 -10.48 -31.30 -0.36
CA GLY A 265 -10.65 -32.14 0.82
C GLY A 265 -9.53 -32.00 1.85
N LYS A 266 -8.75 -30.91 1.80
CA LYS A 266 -7.67 -30.65 2.77
C LYS A 266 -8.06 -29.54 3.73
N GLU A 267 -8.07 -29.87 5.02
CA GLU A 267 -8.12 -28.85 6.05
C GLU A 267 -6.85 -27.98 5.97
N VAL A 268 -7.04 -26.66 6.00
CA VAL A 268 -5.94 -25.70 6.00
C VAL A 268 -5.88 -24.94 7.30
N THR A 269 -4.67 -24.57 7.70
CA THR A 269 -4.41 -23.83 8.93
C THR A 269 -3.65 -22.55 8.63
N ARG A 270 -3.99 -21.48 9.37
CA ARG A 270 -3.31 -20.19 9.25
C ARG A 270 -2.04 -20.18 10.09
N CYS A 271 -1.01 -19.52 9.57
CA CYS A 271 0.24 -19.28 10.29
C CYS A 271 -0.05 -18.64 11.65
N SER A 272 0.37 -19.29 12.73
CA SER A 272 0.04 -18.87 14.10
C SER A 272 0.54 -17.48 14.47
N ARG A 273 1.57 -16.96 13.78
CA ARG A 273 2.14 -15.62 13.99
C ARG A 273 1.40 -14.55 13.21
N CYS A 274 1.44 -14.60 11.87
CA CYS A 274 0.89 -13.53 11.05
C CYS A 274 -0.61 -13.66 10.80
N LYS A 275 -1.19 -14.86 10.97
CA LYS A 275 -2.60 -15.19 10.69
C LYS A 275 -3.03 -15.02 9.22
N HIS A 276 -2.10 -14.77 8.29
CA HIS A 276 -2.38 -14.53 6.87
C HIS A 276 -1.99 -15.71 5.96
N ALA A 277 -0.79 -16.27 6.12
CA ALA A 277 -0.38 -17.40 5.28
C ALA A 277 -1.10 -18.69 5.70
N VAL A 278 -1.48 -19.51 4.73
CA VAL A 278 -2.33 -20.69 4.89
C VAL A 278 -1.55 -21.92 4.44
N TYR A 279 -1.65 -23.01 5.21
CA TYR A 279 -0.95 -24.25 4.95
C TYR A 279 -1.83 -25.46 5.26
N CYS A 280 -1.85 -26.45 4.38
CA CYS A 280 -2.55 -27.73 4.61
C CYS A 280 -1.81 -28.65 5.61
N SER A 281 -0.55 -28.36 5.95
CA SER A 281 0.23 -29.16 6.89
C SER A 281 1.43 -28.40 7.46
N ALA A 282 1.94 -28.89 8.60
CA ALA A 282 3.19 -28.39 9.19
C ALA A 282 4.41 -28.60 8.26
N GLU A 283 4.35 -29.59 7.37
CA GLU A 283 5.38 -29.81 6.35
C GLU A 283 5.38 -28.70 5.31
N CYS A 284 4.21 -28.34 4.76
CA CYS A 284 4.09 -27.20 3.86
C CYS A 284 4.55 -25.91 4.53
N GLN A 285 4.17 -25.68 5.79
CA GLN A 285 4.66 -24.53 6.54
C GLN A 285 6.20 -24.53 6.68
N LYS A 286 6.81 -25.67 7.01
CA LYS A 286 8.27 -25.81 7.14
C LYS A 286 8.99 -25.56 5.82
N ASN A 287 8.41 -26.01 4.71
CA ASN A 287 8.95 -25.81 3.36
C ASN A 287 8.95 -24.33 2.96
N ASP A 288 7.88 -23.60 3.27
CA ASP A 288 7.80 -22.15 2.99
C ASP A 288 8.55 -21.29 4.01
N TRP A 289 8.82 -21.81 5.21
CA TRP A 289 9.31 -21.03 6.35
C TRP A 289 10.53 -20.16 6.05
N LYS A 290 11.49 -20.66 5.24
CA LYS A 290 12.69 -19.89 4.88
C LYS A 290 12.33 -18.55 4.23
N ALA A 291 11.35 -18.56 3.31
CA ALA A 291 10.88 -17.36 2.63
C ALA A 291 9.85 -16.60 3.48
N HIS A 292 8.88 -17.31 4.07
CA HIS A 292 7.80 -16.71 4.85
C HIS A 292 8.28 -15.91 6.05
N LYS A 293 9.25 -16.42 6.81
CA LYS A 293 9.72 -15.80 8.07
C LYS A 293 10.22 -14.37 7.90
N LEU A 294 10.71 -14.02 6.71
CA LEU A 294 11.22 -12.69 6.36
C LEU A 294 10.10 -11.66 6.27
N ARG A 295 8.86 -12.10 6.01
CA ARG A 295 7.66 -11.27 5.78
C ARG A 295 6.55 -11.53 6.80
N CYS A 296 6.83 -12.38 7.80
CA CYS A 296 5.90 -12.82 8.81
C CYS A 296 5.97 -11.94 10.06
N PHE A 297 5.03 -11.01 10.17
CA PHE A 297 4.90 -10.09 11.28
C PHE A 297 3.61 -10.40 12.04
N THR A 298 3.65 -10.22 13.35
CA THR A 298 2.44 -10.31 14.18
C THR A 298 1.62 -9.05 13.93
N PRO A 299 0.38 -9.15 13.44
CA PRO A 299 -0.51 -7.99 13.34
C PRO A 299 -0.83 -7.44 14.74
N PRO A 300 -1.32 -6.19 14.84
CA PRO A 300 -1.80 -5.65 16.11
C PRO A 300 -2.97 -6.51 16.62
N PRO A 301 -3.27 -6.49 17.93
CA PRO A 301 -4.53 -7.03 18.44
C PRO A 301 -5.69 -6.37 17.68
N GLN A 302 -6.63 -7.19 17.20
CA GLN A 302 -7.87 -6.70 16.56
C GLN A 302 -8.83 -6.14 17.60
#